data_AF-A0A1K2H4U6-F1
#
_entry.id   AF-A0A1K2H4U6-F1
#
_cell.length_a   1.000
_cell.length_b   1.000
_cell.length_c   1.000
_cell.angle_alpha   90.00
_cell.angle_beta   90.00
_cell.angle_gamma   90.00
#
_symmetry.space_group_name_H-M   'P 1'
#
loop_
_entity.id
_entity.type
_entity.pdbx_description
1 polymer ?
#
loop_
_entity_poly.entity_id
_entity_poly.type
_entity_poly.pdbx_seq_one_letter_code
_entity_poly.pdbx_strand_id
1 'polypeptide(L)' 'MTDREKVQQIVDKYGDSYSQLSQNATNKELKTFMKFLADEANKKQSKLFEMDSHSTAK' A
#
# COMPACT_ATOMS: atom_id res chain seq x y z
N MET A 1 0.47 -16.79 3.71
CA MET A 1 1.19 -15.52 3.45
C MET A 1 0.44 -14.72 2.41
N THR A 2 -0.39 -13.81 2.90
CA THR A 2 -1.03 -12.76 2.10
C THR A 2 -0.04 -11.65 1.75
N ASP A 3 -0.32 -10.83 0.72
CA ASP A 3 0.52 -9.66 0.39
C ASP A 3 0.64 -8.68 1.56
N ARG A 4 -0.41 -8.56 2.38
CA ARG A 4 -0.41 -7.74 3.58
C ARG A 4 0.60 -8.26 4.62
N GLU A 5 0.67 -9.57 4.86
CA GLU A 5 1.66 -10.15 5.78
C GLU A 5 3.09 -9.97 5.27
N LYS A 6 3.33 -10.12 3.95
CA LYS A 6 4.66 -9.89 3.36
C LYS A 6 5.08 -8.44 3.52
N VAL A 7 4.17 -7.50 3.26
CA VAL A 7 4.41 -6.07 3.46
C VAL A 7 4.67 -5.75 4.92
N GLN A 8 3.89 -6.33 5.84
CA GLN A 8 4.10 -6.14 7.28
C GLN A 8 5.48 -6.65 7.70
N GLN A 9 5.92 -7.82 7.23
CA GLN A 9 7.27 -8.33 7.49
C GLN A 9 8.37 -7.43 6.91
N ILE A 10 8.16 -6.85 5.73
CA ILE A 10 9.13 -5.93 5.13
C ILE A 10 9.21 -4.65 5.98
N VAL A 11 8.08 -4.08 6.38
CA VAL A 11 8.03 -2.88 7.24
C VAL A 11 8.65 -3.14 8.62
N ASP A 12 8.35 -4.29 9.23
CA ASP A 12 8.88 -4.69 10.54
C ASP A 12 10.41 -4.94 10.46
N LYS A 13 10.89 -5.52 9.36
CA LYS A 13 12.30 -5.84 9.13
C LYS A 13 13.17 -4.63 8.79
N TYR A 14 12.65 -3.66 8.05
CA TYR A 14 13.40 -2.47 7.64
C TYR A 14 13.08 -1.23 8.50
N GLY A 15 12.13 -1.35 9.45
CA GLY A 15 11.52 -0.23 10.16
C GLY A 15 10.58 0.54 9.24
N ASP A 16 9.58 1.23 9.81
CA ASP A 16 8.60 2.10 9.11
C ASP A 16 9.20 3.16 8.16
N SER A 17 10.53 3.22 8.02
CA SER A 17 11.25 4.04 7.07
C SER A 17 11.32 3.41 5.67
N TYR A 18 10.52 3.97 4.75
CA TYR A 18 10.66 3.74 3.30
C TYR A 18 12.11 3.90 2.81
N SER A 19 12.90 4.79 3.44
CA SER A 19 14.30 4.99 3.08
C SER A 19 15.15 3.74 3.33
N GLN A 20 14.96 3.03 4.44
CA GLN A 20 15.67 1.78 4.72
C GLN A 20 15.18 0.65 3.81
N LEU A 21 13.88 0.62 3.53
CA LEU A 21 13.26 -0.33 2.61
C LEU A 21 13.80 -0.13 1.19
N SER A 22 13.90 1.10 0.69
CA SER A 22 14.43 1.40 -0.65
C SER A 22 15.93 1.14 -0.80
N GLN A 23 16.71 1.18 0.29
CA GLN A 23 18.16 0.96 0.25
C GLN A 23 18.57 -0.48 0.53
N ASN A 24 17.83 -1.20 1.39
CA ASN A 24 18.17 -2.56 1.80
C ASN A 24 17.25 -3.64 1.21
N ALA A 25 16.04 -3.31 0.78
CA ALA A 25 15.13 -4.32 0.24
C ALA A 25 15.48 -4.67 -1.20
N THR A 26 15.24 -5.93 -1.55
CA THR A 26 15.41 -6.39 -2.93
C THR A 26 14.31 -5.84 -3.84
N ASN A 27 14.61 -5.72 -5.14
CA ASN A 27 13.64 -5.27 -6.15
C ASN A 27 12.30 -6.04 -6.12
N LYS A 28 12.31 -7.32 -5.69
CA LYS A 28 11.10 -8.12 -5.51
C LYS A 28 10.27 -7.65 -4.32
N GLU A 29 10.89 -7.41 -3.17
CA GLU A 29 10.23 -6.89 -1.96
C GLU A 29 9.67 -5.49 -2.20
N LEU A 30 10.47 -4.61 -2.81
CA LEU A 30 10.04 -3.25 -3.15
C LEU A 30 8.84 -3.24 -4.10
N LYS A 31 8.87 -4.09 -5.13
CA LYS A 31 7.76 -4.21 -6.09
C LYS A 31 6.49 -4.74 -5.45
N THR A 32 6.58 -5.71 -4.54
CA THR A 32 5.44 -6.20 -3.76
C THR A 32 4.87 -5.10 -2.86
N PHE A 33 5.74 -4.36 -2.17
CA PHE A 33 5.35 -3.24 -1.32
C PHE A 33 4.64 -2.13 -2.10
N MET A 34 5.21 -1.67 -3.21
CA MET A 34 4.60 -0.67 -4.08
C MET A 34 3.27 -1.14 -4.67
N LYS A 35 3.19 -2.40 -5.11
CA LYS A 35 1.95 -2.96 -5.66
C LYS A 35 0.84 -3.00 -4.60
N PHE A 36 1.17 -3.38 -3.38
CA PHE A 36 0.23 -3.37 -2.26
C PHE A 36 -0.25 -1.95 -1.92
N LEU A 37 0.66 -0.97 -1.86
CA LEU A 37 0.30 0.44 -1.65
C LEU A 37 -0.61 0.97 -2.76
N ALA A 38 -0.34 0.62 -4.02
CA ALA A 38 -1.18 1.01 -5.15
C ALA A 38 -2.58 0.37 -5.08
N ASP A 39 -2.68 -0.91 -4.69
CA ASP A 39 -3.95 -1.60 -4.48
C ASP A 39 -4.75 -1.01 -3.31
N GLU A 40 -4.10 -0.69 -2.18
CA GLU A 40 -4.73 0.02 -1.05
C GLU A 40 -5.18 1.43 -1.43
N ALA A 41 -4.35 2.17 -2.17
CA ALA A 41 -4.69 3.50 -2.66
C ALA A 41 -5.89 3.44 -3.60
N ASN A 42 -5.92 2.51 -4.56
CA ASN A 42 -7.07 2.29 -5.43
C ASN A 42 -8.33 1.91 -4.65
N LYS A 43 -8.23 1.05 -3.64
CA LYS A 43 -9.36 0.73 -2.76
C LYS A 43 -9.88 1.94 -2.01
N LYS A 44 -8.99 2.77 -1.44
CA LYS A 44 -9.38 3.99 -0.74
C LYS A 44 -9.97 5.03 -1.69
N GLN A 45 -9.40 5.17 -2.88
CA GLN A 45 -9.83 6.11 -3.89
C GLN A 45 -11.17 5.71 -4.52
N SER A 46 -11.42 4.42 -4.75
CA SER A 46 -12.73 3.90 -5.17
C SER A 46 -13.80 4.19 -4.11
N LYS A 47 -13.46 4.00 -2.83
CA LYS A 47 -14.37 4.29 -1.72
C LYS A 47 -14.66 5.79 -1.59
N LEU A 48 -13.66 6.63 -1.81
CA LEU A 48 -13.81 8.08 -1.84
C LEU A 48 -14.71 8.52 -3.00
N PHE A 49 -14.52 7.94 -4.19
CA PHE A 49 -15.31 8.24 -5.38
C PHE A 49 -16.78 7.80 -5.22
N GLU A 50 -17.04 6.64 -4.59
CA GLU A 50 -18.40 6.22 -4.21
C GLU A 50 -19.05 7.18 -3.21
N MET A 51 -18.30 7.71 -2.24
CA MET A 51 -18.83 8.67 -1.27
C MET A 51 -19.11 10.05 -1.88
N ASP A 52 -18.28 10.52 -2.82
CA ASP A 52 -18.46 11.80 -3.52
C ASP A 52 -19.67 11.75 -4.48
N SER A 53 -19.87 10.61 -5.13
CA SER A 53 -21.02 10.35 -6.01
C SER A 53 -22.37 10.31 -5.28
N HIS A 54 -22.36 10.03 -3.97
CA HIS A 54 -23.58 9.98 -3.14
C HIS A 54 -23.89 11.32 -2.44
N SER A 55 -22.96 12.28 -2.47
CA SER A 55 -23.14 13.60 -1.84
C SER A 55 -23.66 14.68 -2.82
N THR A 56 -23.66 14.42 -4.12
CA THR A 56 -24.14 15.36 -5.16
C THR A 56 -25.59 15.08 -5.61
N ALA A 57 -26.25 14.07 -5.07
CA ALA A 57 -27.68 13.84 -5.26
C ALA A 57 -28.48 14.36 -4.05
N LYS A 58 -28.64 15.69 -3.93
CA LYS A 58 -29.67 16.28 -3.07
C LYS A 58 -30.26 17.53 -3.70
#